data_AF-A0A9E4IA65-F1
#
_entry.id   AF-A0A9E4IA65-F1
#
_cell.length_a   1.000
_cell.length_b   1.000
_cell.length_c   1.000
_cell.angle_alpha   90.00
_cell.angle_beta   90.00
_cell.angle_gamma   90.00
#
_symmetry.space_group_name_H-M   'P 1'
#
loop_
_entity.id
_entity.type
_entity.pdbx_description
1 polymer ?
#
loop_
_entity_poly.entity_id
_entity_poly.type
_entity_poly.pdbx_seq_one_letter_code
_entity_poly.pdbx_strand_id
1 'polypeptide(L)'
;MTEVPEYLLERSRERRLELTGEAGPEPGAPGGGDAPAAPAAASSAPAAAAPSASPLPAVPPAAPPPPPPPPKPWVQAALARQKIPYWVMPVLLFLPIWAFMYIGTLEDPTRAATGILADGAEVYAAECAVCHTATGAGSGTGPKLNDGEVLLTFPDDAENLGLAQHVTWVAAGTDGTGEGNPYGAAERGRVAGWFANMPGHYDELTATEILAAVLHERTEHGESDVAATLAPIVDQLLADGTLVLPEQFDEGVTPADVAGLLAPLLTAGDGA
;
A
#
# COMPACT_ATOMS: atom_id res chain seq x y z
N MET A 1 9.84 -16.70 56.62
CA MET A 1 8.50 -16.47 57.19
C MET A 1 7.74 -15.58 56.22
N THR A 2 6.68 -16.08 55.59
CA THR A 2 5.77 -15.26 54.79
C THR A 2 4.66 -14.77 55.70
N GLU A 3 4.73 -13.50 56.10
CA GLU A 3 3.67 -12.87 56.89
C GLU A 3 2.41 -12.79 56.03
N VAL A 4 1.31 -13.33 56.55
CA VAL A 4 0.01 -13.26 55.90
C VAL A 4 -0.51 -11.83 56.06
N PRO A 5 -0.82 -11.12 54.96
CA PRO A 5 -1.31 -9.74 55.06
C PRO A 5 -2.61 -9.66 55.86
N GLU A 6 -2.65 -8.74 56.83
CA GLU A 6 -3.74 -8.58 57.81
C GLU A 6 -5.12 -8.44 57.15
N TYR A 7 -5.21 -7.77 56.00
CA TYR A 7 -6.47 -7.58 55.27
C TYR A 7 -7.13 -8.89 54.77
N LEU A 8 -6.34 -9.95 54.56
CA LEU A 8 -6.87 -11.27 54.20
C LEU A 8 -7.52 -11.96 55.39
N LEU A 9 -6.96 -11.75 56.59
CA LEU A 9 -7.52 -12.26 57.84
C LEU A 9 -8.83 -11.54 58.17
N GLU A 10 -8.88 -10.22 58.04
CA GLU A 10 -10.10 -9.42 58.20
C GLU A 10 -11.19 -9.84 57.22
N ARG A 11 -10.89 -9.96 55.92
CA ARG A 11 -11.86 -10.43 54.92
C ARG A 11 -12.40 -11.83 55.23
N SER A 12 -11.57 -12.71 55.79
CA SER A 12 -11.98 -14.07 56.18
C SER A 12 -12.92 -14.07 57.39
N ARG A 13 -12.68 -13.17 58.36
CA ARG A 13 -13.53 -13.00 59.55
C ARG A 13 -14.89 -12.43 59.16
N GLU A 14 -14.92 -11.43 58.29
CA GLU A 14 -16.15 -10.82 57.79
C GLU A 14 -17.01 -11.81 57.01
N ARG A 15 -16.41 -12.58 56.09
CA ARG A 15 -17.13 -13.64 55.36
C ARG A 15 -17.67 -14.72 56.31
N ARG A 16 -16.93 -15.04 57.37
CA ARG A 16 -17.38 -16.00 58.39
C ARG A 16 -18.60 -15.47 59.14
N LEU A 17 -18.58 -14.19 59.53
CA LEU A 17 -19.69 -13.51 60.20
C LEU A 17 -20.96 -13.43 59.31
N GLU A 18 -20.79 -13.15 58.02
CA GLU A 18 -21.91 -13.11 57.06
C GLU A 18 -22.55 -14.49 56.82
N LEU A 19 -21.76 -15.56 56.90
CA LEU A 19 -22.24 -16.93 56.66
C LEU A 19 -22.87 -17.58 57.90
N THR A 20 -22.42 -17.22 59.12
CA THR A 20 -22.89 -17.87 60.35
C THR A 20 -23.85 -17.04 61.18
N GLY A 21 -24.06 -15.75 60.87
CA GLY A 21 -25.04 -14.89 61.55
C GLY A 21 -24.72 -14.52 63.01
N GLU A 22 -23.89 -15.31 63.69
CA GLU A 22 -23.35 -15.03 65.02
C GLU A 22 -21.82 -15.14 65.01
N ALA A 23 -21.15 -14.28 65.78
CA ALA A 23 -19.75 -14.44 66.14
C ALA A 23 -19.63 -15.74 66.96
N GLY A 24 -19.33 -16.85 66.29
CA GLY A 24 -19.37 -18.17 66.90
C GLY A 24 -18.37 -18.34 68.05
N PRO A 25 -18.69 -19.11 69.11
CA PRO A 25 -17.71 -19.62 70.05
C PRO A 25 -16.98 -20.87 69.50
N GLU A 26 -15.82 -21.15 70.10
CA GLU A 26 -14.86 -22.26 69.87
C GLU A 26 -15.46 -23.70 70.01
N PRO A 27 -14.73 -24.77 69.62
CA PRO A 27 -15.22 -25.84 68.75
C PRO A 27 -15.80 -27.07 69.47
N GLY A 28 -16.75 -27.74 68.81
CA GLY A 28 -17.25 -29.08 69.15
C GLY A 28 -18.16 -29.63 68.03
N ALA A 29 -17.80 -30.80 67.49
CA ALA A 29 -18.40 -31.54 66.37
C ALA A 29 -19.82 -32.13 66.65
N PRO A 30 -20.46 -32.94 65.77
CA PRO A 30 -20.60 -32.92 64.29
C PRO A 30 -22.06 -33.16 63.78
N GLY A 31 -22.27 -32.98 62.46
CA GLY A 31 -23.29 -33.65 61.63
C GLY A 31 -24.67 -32.96 61.59
N GLY A 32 -25.41 -32.91 60.48
CA GLY A 32 -25.30 -33.46 59.14
C GLY A 32 -26.64 -33.21 58.41
N GLY A 33 -26.71 -33.51 57.10
CA GLY A 33 -27.96 -33.87 56.43
C GLY A 33 -28.64 -32.82 55.55
N ASP A 34 -28.33 -32.93 54.26
CA ASP A 34 -29.22 -32.93 53.09
C ASP A 34 -30.23 -31.79 52.78
N ALA A 35 -30.10 -31.31 51.54
CA ALA A 35 -31.08 -30.57 50.76
C ALA A 35 -32.12 -31.55 50.13
N PRO A 36 -32.91 -31.19 49.09
CA PRO A 36 -33.51 -29.92 48.66
C PRO A 36 -35.03 -30.09 48.35
N ALA A 37 -35.68 -29.01 47.87
CA ALA A 37 -36.48 -28.95 46.63
C ALA A 37 -37.74 -28.05 46.74
N ALA A 38 -37.86 -27.15 45.77
CA ALA A 38 -39.07 -26.43 45.38
C ALA A 38 -40.00 -27.35 44.54
N PRO A 39 -41.03 -26.89 43.81
CA PRO A 39 -41.75 -25.60 43.79
C PRO A 39 -43.30 -25.79 43.74
N ALA A 40 -44.06 -24.70 43.63
CA ALA A 40 -45.07 -24.47 42.56
C ALA A 40 -46.19 -23.50 43.00
N ALA A 41 -46.60 -22.70 42.02
CA ALA A 41 -47.62 -21.66 42.07
C ALA A 41 -49.05 -22.21 42.14
N ALA A 42 -50.01 -21.38 42.57
CA ALA A 42 -51.16 -20.98 41.75
C ALA A 42 -52.10 -20.00 42.47
N SER A 43 -52.78 -19.24 41.62
CA SER A 43 -53.59 -18.05 41.79
C SER A 43 -55.02 -18.27 42.33
N SER A 44 -55.56 -17.16 42.88
CA SER A 44 -56.94 -16.61 42.81
C SER A 44 -58.14 -17.19 43.59
N ALA A 45 -58.51 -16.43 44.64
CA ALA A 45 -59.83 -15.80 44.90
C ALA A 45 -61.04 -16.68 45.35
N PRO A 46 -62.14 -16.09 45.88
CA PRO A 46 -62.28 -15.09 46.97
C PRO A 46 -63.40 -15.49 47.98
N ALA A 47 -63.55 -14.81 49.15
CA ALA A 47 -64.84 -14.41 49.75
C ALA A 47 -64.76 -13.89 51.21
N ALA A 48 -65.62 -12.88 51.46
CA ALA A 48 -66.33 -12.52 52.69
C ALA A 48 -65.67 -11.60 53.76
N ALA A 49 -66.42 -10.53 54.07
CA ALA A 49 -66.27 -9.51 55.12
C ALA A 49 -66.54 -10.08 56.54
N ALA A 50 -66.24 -9.48 57.70
CA ALA A 50 -66.17 -8.09 58.19
C ALA A 50 -65.32 -8.10 59.52
N PRO A 51 -65.10 -7.04 60.35
CA PRO A 51 -65.80 -5.74 60.47
C PRO A 51 -64.90 -4.48 60.52
N SER A 52 -65.55 -3.31 60.51
CA SER A 52 -64.93 -2.02 60.79
C SER A 52 -64.44 -1.90 62.24
N ALA A 53 -63.20 -1.41 62.40
CA ALA A 53 -62.70 -0.82 63.64
C ALA A 53 -61.86 0.43 63.32
N SER A 54 -61.99 1.42 64.18
CA SER A 54 -61.48 2.80 64.19
C SER A 54 -60.09 3.07 63.60
N PRO A 55 -59.80 4.31 63.16
CA PRO A 55 -58.53 4.66 62.52
C PRO A 55 -57.36 4.47 63.48
N LEU A 56 -56.39 3.64 63.08
CA LEU A 56 -55.09 3.55 63.73
C LEU A 56 -54.31 4.86 63.54
N PRO A 57 -53.57 5.32 64.56
CA PRO A 57 -52.76 6.53 64.49
C PRO A 57 -51.72 6.44 63.38
N ALA A 58 -51.44 7.58 62.74
CA ALA A 58 -50.44 7.71 61.70
C ALA A 58 -49.08 7.19 62.19
N VAL A 59 -48.49 6.24 61.45
CA VAL A 59 -47.10 5.81 61.61
C VAL A 59 -46.22 7.02 61.30
N PRO A 60 -45.32 7.46 62.20
CA PRO A 60 -44.37 8.52 61.87
C PRO A 60 -43.50 8.08 60.70
N PRO A 61 -43.11 8.99 59.79
CA PRO A 61 -42.29 8.63 58.63
C PRO A 61 -40.99 7.97 59.12
N ALA A 62 -40.73 6.77 58.61
CA ALA A 62 -39.47 6.07 58.85
C ALA A 62 -38.31 7.00 58.45
N ALA A 63 -37.38 7.21 59.39
CA ALA A 63 -36.16 7.95 59.11
C ALA A 63 -35.44 7.30 57.89
N PRO A 64 -34.86 8.11 56.99
CA PRO A 64 -34.13 7.55 55.86
C PRO A 64 -33.00 6.64 56.37
N PRO A 65 -32.75 5.49 55.72
CA PRO A 65 -31.67 4.59 56.13
C PRO A 65 -30.33 5.34 56.13
N PRO A 66 -29.43 5.04 57.08
CA PRO A 66 -28.13 5.70 57.15
C PRO A 66 -27.36 5.48 55.84
N PRO A 67 -26.54 6.46 55.40
CA PRO A 67 -25.75 6.32 54.20
C PRO A 67 -24.83 5.10 54.32
N PRO A 68 -24.62 4.35 53.22
CA PRO A 68 -23.78 3.16 53.25
C PRO A 68 -22.36 3.51 53.71
N PRO A 69 -21.70 2.63 54.50
CA PRO A 69 -20.36 2.88 55.00
C PRO A 69 -19.37 3.09 53.85
N PRO A 70 -18.33 3.93 54.03
CA PRO A 70 -17.33 4.17 53.00
C PRO A 70 -16.65 2.85 52.59
N PRO A 71 -16.32 2.68 51.30
CA PRO A 71 -15.71 1.44 50.81
C PRO A 71 -14.37 1.17 51.49
N LYS A 72 -14.15 -0.10 51.86
CA LYS A 72 -12.99 -0.54 52.64
C LYS A 72 -11.67 -0.29 51.90
N PRO A 73 -10.55 -0.01 52.58
CA PRO A 73 -9.29 0.38 51.93
C PRO A 73 -8.75 -0.59 50.86
N TRP A 74 -8.94 -1.91 51.02
CA TRP A 74 -8.53 -2.89 50.01
C TRP A 74 -9.48 -2.96 48.79
N VAL A 75 -10.70 -2.44 48.94
CA VAL A 75 -11.67 -2.27 47.84
C VAL A 75 -11.36 -1.00 47.06
N GLN A 76 -10.87 0.05 47.73
CA GLN A 76 -10.46 1.30 47.09
C GLN A 76 -9.40 1.08 46.00
N ALA A 77 -8.44 0.20 46.22
CA ALA A 77 -7.43 -0.15 45.22
C ALA A 77 -8.01 -0.89 43.99
N ALA A 78 -9.12 -1.62 44.15
CA ALA A 78 -9.81 -2.24 43.03
C ALA A 78 -10.69 -1.25 42.27
N LEU A 79 -11.32 -0.32 42.99
CA LEU A 79 -12.17 0.74 42.43
C LEU A 79 -11.37 1.84 41.72
N ALA A 80 -10.14 2.11 42.17
CA ALA A 80 -9.26 3.12 41.56
C ALA A 80 -8.57 2.66 40.26
N ARG A 81 -8.76 1.40 39.84
CA ARG A 81 -8.17 0.89 38.60
C ARG A 81 -8.84 1.55 37.40
N GLN A 82 -8.06 2.30 36.64
CA GLN A 82 -8.47 2.86 35.36
C GLN A 82 -8.74 1.70 34.39
N LYS A 83 -9.97 1.62 33.88
CA LYS A 83 -10.35 0.61 32.89
C LYS A 83 -10.01 1.13 31.51
N ILE A 84 -9.42 0.27 30.67
CA ILE A 84 -9.25 0.59 29.25
C ILE A 84 -10.66 0.73 28.65
N PRO A 85 -10.99 1.87 28.03
CA PRO A 85 -12.26 2.03 27.35
C PRO A 85 -12.44 0.97 26.27
N TYR A 86 -13.65 0.44 26.12
CA TYR A 86 -13.94 -0.63 25.17
C TYR A 86 -13.63 -0.24 23.70
N TRP A 87 -13.58 1.06 23.38
CA TRP A 87 -13.22 1.56 22.05
C TRP A 87 -11.73 1.45 21.72
N VAL A 88 -10.85 1.30 22.71
CA VAL A 88 -9.40 1.24 22.48
C VAL A 88 -9.00 -0.06 21.77
N MET A 89 -9.62 -1.18 22.13
CA MET A 89 -9.33 -2.48 21.50
C MET A 89 -9.58 -2.50 19.98
N PRO A 90 -10.73 -2.05 19.45
CA PRO A 90 -10.92 -1.99 18.01
C PRO A 90 -10.01 -0.95 17.32
N VAL A 91 -9.69 0.18 17.97
CA VAL A 91 -8.75 1.16 17.41
C VAL A 91 -7.35 0.58 17.25
N LEU A 92 -6.82 -0.12 18.27
CA LEU A 92 -5.51 -0.76 18.20
C LEU A 92 -5.44 -1.88 17.16
N LEU A 93 -6.55 -2.61 16.94
CA LEU A 93 -6.68 -3.62 15.89
C LEU A 93 -6.74 -3.00 14.48
N PHE A 94 -7.40 -1.84 14.35
CA PHE A 94 -7.55 -1.14 13.08
C PHE A 94 -6.28 -0.41 12.65
N LEU A 95 -5.47 0.09 13.59
CA LEU A 95 -4.25 0.87 13.33
C LEU A 95 -3.25 0.20 12.38
N PRO A 96 -2.87 -1.10 12.51
CA PRO A 96 -1.95 -1.74 11.56
C PRO A 96 -2.54 -1.91 10.16
N ILE A 97 -3.85 -2.17 10.05
CA ILE A 97 -4.55 -2.30 8.76
C ILE A 97 -4.62 -0.94 8.08
N TRP A 98 -5.00 0.09 8.83
CA TRP A 98 -5.00 1.48 8.37
C TRP A 98 -3.61 1.92 7.95
N ALA A 99 -2.56 1.59 8.71
CA ALA A 99 -1.18 1.93 8.35
C ALA A 99 -0.75 1.25 7.05
N PHE A 100 -1.06 -0.04 6.86
CA PHE A 100 -0.76 -0.74 5.61
C PHE A 100 -1.51 -0.14 4.42
N MET A 101 -2.82 0.12 4.56
CA MET A 101 -3.61 0.80 3.53
C MET A 101 -3.09 2.21 3.23
N TYR A 102 -2.76 2.97 4.27
CA TYR A 102 -2.25 4.33 4.15
C TYR A 102 -0.89 4.36 3.45
N ILE A 103 0.03 3.46 3.81
CA ILE A 103 1.32 3.31 3.11
C ILE A 103 1.10 2.93 1.64
N GLY A 104 0.17 2.03 1.32
CA GLY A 104 -0.19 1.71 -0.06
C GLY A 104 -0.86 2.87 -0.83
N THR A 105 -1.43 3.87 -0.14
CA THR A 105 -1.89 5.13 -0.77
C THR A 105 -0.80 6.19 -0.87
N LEU A 106 0.35 5.98 -0.22
CA LEU A 106 1.55 6.81 -0.38
C LEU A 106 2.47 6.28 -1.49
N GLU A 107 2.23 5.08 -2.02
CA GLU A 107 2.85 4.62 -3.25
C GLU A 107 2.36 5.51 -4.40
N ASP A 108 3.27 6.26 -5.01
CA ASP A 108 2.95 7.25 -6.03
C ASP A 108 2.25 6.61 -7.24
N PRO A 109 0.95 6.88 -7.50
CA PRO A 109 0.30 6.48 -8.75
C PRO A 109 0.96 7.16 -9.97
N THR A 110 1.76 8.20 -9.73
CA THR A 110 2.51 8.98 -10.72
C THR A 110 3.80 8.32 -11.16
N ARG A 111 4.34 7.29 -10.49
CA ARG A 111 5.50 6.56 -11.04
C ARG A 111 5.17 5.84 -12.37
N ALA A 112 3.87 5.65 -12.65
CA ALA A 112 3.36 5.17 -13.93
C ALA A 112 2.87 6.29 -14.88
N ALA A 113 2.93 7.56 -14.46
CA ALA A 113 2.43 8.71 -15.22
C ALA A 113 3.41 9.91 -15.28
N THR A 114 4.66 9.73 -14.83
CA THR A 114 5.72 10.74 -14.85
C THR A 114 7.07 10.03 -15.08
N GLY A 115 7.98 10.69 -15.79
CA GLY A 115 9.30 10.15 -16.13
C GLY A 115 9.40 9.74 -17.60
N ILE A 116 10.62 9.41 -18.03
CA ILE A 116 11.00 9.29 -19.44
C ILE A 116 10.15 8.26 -20.22
N LEU A 117 9.65 7.20 -19.59
CA LEU A 117 8.78 6.21 -20.25
C LEU A 117 7.35 6.71 -20.44
N ALA A 118 6.84 7.54 -19.53
CA ALA A 118 5.52 8.15 -19.66
C ALA A 118 5.54 9.22 -20.77
N ASP A 119 6.57 10.07 -20.78
CA ASP A 119 6.80 11.05 -21.84
C ASP A 119 6.95 10.34 -23.20
N GLY A 120 7.69 9.23 -23.23
CA GLY A 120 7.85 8.40 -24.41
C GLY A 120 6.55 7.77 -24.92
N ALA A 121 5.65 7.38 -24.01
CA ALA A 121 4.33 6.87 -24.38
C ALA A 121 3.45 7.94 -25.04
N GLU A 122 3.52 9.19 -24.55
CA GLU A 122 2.80 10.32 -25.13
C GLU A 122 3.32 10.65 -26.53
N VAL A 123 4.64 10.73 -26.70
CA VAL A 123 5.30 10.94 -28.00
C VAL A 123 4.96 9.81 -28.96
N TYR A 124 5.06 8.55 -28.52
CA TYR A 124 4.74 7.38 -29.35
C TYR A 124 3.29 7.42 -29.84
N ALA A 125 2.35 7.73 -28.95
CA ALA A 125 0.94 7.82 -29.29
C ALA A 125 0.64 8.95 -30.28
N ALA A 126 1.35 10.08 -30.19
CA ALA A 126 1.18 11.24 -31.05
C ALA A 126 1.80 11.04 -32.44
N GLU A 127 3.06 10.57 -32.50
CA GLU A 127 3.88 10.62 -33.71
C GLU A 127 4.09 9.24 -34.37
N CYS A 128 4.28 8.19 -33.57
CA CYS A 128 4.72 6.87 -34.08
C CYS A 128 3.54 5.94 -34.39
N ALA A 129 2.50 5.97 -33.55
CA ALA A 129 1.41 4.98 -33.56
C ALA A 129 0.56 5.01 -34.83
N VAL A 130 0.58 6.10 -35.61
CA VAL A 130 -0.15 6.18 -36.88
C VAL A 130 0.33 5.14 -37.90
N CYS A 131 1.63 4.83 -37.92
CA CYS A 131 2.23 3.85 -38.82
C CYS A 131 2.54 2.53 -38.11
N HIS A 132 2.99 2.60 -36.86
CA HIS A 132 3.38 1.42 -36.09
C HIS A 132 2.22 0.78 -35.30
N THR A 133 1.05 1.41 -35.29
CA THR A 133 -0.15 1.09 -34.47
C THR A 133 0.09 1.27 -32.98
N ALA A 134 -0.97 1.47 -32.19
CA ALA A 134 -0.84 1.66 -30.74
C ALA A 134 -0.12 0.50 -30.03
N THR A 135 -0.27 -0.73 -30.53
CA THR A 135 0.38 -1.92 -29.94
C THR A 135 1.72 -2.25 -30.57
N GLY A 136 2.27 -1.40 -31.45
CA GLY A 136 3.49 -1.70 -32.20
C GLY A 136 3.36 -2.88 -33.16
N ALA A 137 2.15 -3.33 -33.51
CA ALA A 137 1.93 -4.45 -34.42
C ALA A 137 2.36 -4.16 -35.87
N GLY A 138 2.64 -2.89 -36.19
CA GLY A 138 2.92 -2.44 -37.54
C GLY A 138 1.66 -2.39 -38.41
N SER A 139 1.81 -1.74 -39.56
CA SER A 139 0.77 -1.64 -40.58
C SER A 139 1.41 -1.78 -41.97
N GLY A 140 0.65 -1.51 -43.04
CA GLY A 140 1.23 -1.44 -44.38
C GLY A 140 2.23 -0.30 -44.59
N THR A 141 2.37 0.62 -43.62
CA THR A 141 3.21 1.82 -43.72
C THR A 141 4.26 1.93 -42.61
N GLY A 142 4.28 1.00 -41.64
CA GLY A 142 5.32 0.92 -40.61
C GLY A 142 5.57 -0.53 -40.20
N PRO A 143 6.82 -0.98 -40.07
CA PRO A 143 7.12 -2.34 -39.65
C PRO A 143 6.60 -2.61 -38.23
N LYS A 144 6.37 -3.90 -37.95
CA LYS A 144 6.10 -4.38 -36.60
C LYS A 144 7.29 -4.09 -35.67
N LEU A 145 6.99 -3.55 -34.49
CA LEU A 145 7.94 -3.27 -33.40
C LEU A 145 7.77 -4.24 -32.24
N ASN A 146 6.54 -4.71 -31.99
CA ASN A 146 6.21 -5.56 -30.85
C ASN A 146 6.68 -7.02 -31.00
N ASP A 147 6.50 -7.81 -29.94
CA ASP A 147 7.00 -9.18 -29.82
C ASP A 147 8.52 -9.27 -30.05
N GLY A 148 9.27 -8.27 -29.58
CA GLY A 148 10.74 -8.21 -29.68
C GLY A 148 11.30 -7.84 -31.06
N GLU A 149 10.47 -7.55 -32.07
CA GLU A 149 10.92 -7.22 -33.43
C GLU A 149 11.82 -5.97 -33.47
N VAL A 150 11.56 -4.99 -32.60
CA VAL A 150 12.41 -3.79 -32.46
C VAL A 150 13.81 -4.17 -31.98
N LEU A 151 13.96 -5.13 -31.06
CA LEU A 151 15.28 -5.58 -30.57
C LEU A 151 16.01 -6.48 -31.58
N LEU A 152 15.29 -7.17 -32.46
CA LEU A 152 15.94 -7.85 -33.59
C LEU A 152 16.59 -6.83 -34.55
N THR A 153 16.04 -5.62 -34.64
CA THR A 153 16.58 -4.54 -35.47
C THR A 153 17.63 -3.72 -34.72
N PHE A 154 17.41 -3.44 -33.44
CA PHE A 154 18.27 -2.64 -32.60
C PHE A 154 18.56 -3.40 -31.30
N PRO A 155 19.47 -4.39 -31.32
CA PRO A 155 19.68 -5.28 -30.19
C PRO A 155 20.12 -4.54 -28.94
N ASP A 156 19.91 -5.16 -27.78
CA ASP A 156 20.60 -4.73 -26.57
C ASP A 156 22.04 -5.24 -26.62
N ASP A 157 22.97 -4.40 -26.18
CA ASP A 157 24.39 -4.71 -26.06
C ASP A 157 25.00 -3.95 -24.88
N ALA A 158 26.17 -4.39 -24.42
CA ALA A 158 26.79 -3.87 -23.21
C ALA A 158 27.21 -2.40 -23.37
N GLU A 159 27.42 -1.94 -24.60
CA GLU A 159 27.85 -0.59 -24.94
C GLU A 159 26.69 0.34 -25.30
N ASN A 160 25.43 -0.12 -25.19
CA ASN A 160 24.22 0.59 -25.60
C ASN A 160 24.25 1.08 -27.07
N LEU A 161 25.04 0.43 -27.94
CA LEU A 161 25.18 0.84 -29.33
C LEU A 161 23.90 0.62 -30.13
N GLY A 162 23.14 -0.44 -29.84
CA GLY A 162 21.84 -0.68 -30.45
C GLY A 162 20.79 0.34 -30.00
N LEU A 163 20.83 0.79 -28.74
CA LEU A 163 20.03 1.94 -28.28
C LEU A 163 20.40 3.21 -29.08
N ALA A 164 21.70 3.51 -29.21
CA ALA A 164 22.17 4.66 -29.96
C ALA A 164 21.81 4.60 -31.45
N GLN A 165 21.87 3.41 -32.06
CA GLN A 165 21.39 3.18 -33.43
C GLN A 165 19.88 3.41 -33.56
N HIS A 166 19.09 2.99 -32.57
CA HIS A 166 17.65 3.20 -32.59
C HIS A 166 17.30 4.69 -32.52
N VAL A 167 17.90 5.41 -31.57
CA VAL A 167 17.77 6.87 -31.44
C VAL A 167 18.17 7.57 -32.74
N THR A 168 19.29 7.16 -33.36
CA THR A 168 19.74 7.74 -34.62
C THR A 168 18.75 7.49 -35.75
N TRP A 169 18.18 6.28 -35.85
CA TRP A 169 17.19 5.95 -36.87
C TRP A 169 15.90 6.77 -36.69
N VAL A 170 15.40 6.92 -35.46
CA VAL A 170 14.20 7.73 -35.18
C VAL A 170 14.45 9.21 -35.46
N ALA A 171 15.64 9.72 -35.11
CA ALA A 171 16.00 11.10 -35.41
C ALA A 171 16.10 11.34 -36.93
N ALA A 172 16.87 10.52 -37.65
CA ALA A 172 17.22 10.77 -39.05
C ALA A 172 16.17 10.31 -40.06
N GLY A 173 15.44 9.24 -39.75
CA GLY A 173 14.52 8.58 -40.65
C GLY A 173 15.16 8.09 -41.95
N THR A 174 14.34 7.88 -42.97
CA THR A 174 14.76 7.40 -44.28
C THR A 174 15.61 8.42 -45.01
N ASP A 175 15.24 9.70 -44.95
CA ASP A 175 15.94 10.77 -45.67
C ASP A 175 17.33 11.01 -45.08
N GLY A 176 17.44 11.12 -43.75
CA GLY A 176 18.72 11.31 -43.07
C GLY A 176 19.62 10.07 -43.10
N THR A 177 19.05 8.86 -43.13
CA THR A 177 19.82 7.63 -43.34
C THR A 177 20.25 7.45 -44.80
N GLY A 178 19.49 8.01 -45.74
CA GLY A 178 19.64 7.83 -47.18
C GLY A 178 18.93 6.57 -47.67
N GLU A 179 18.02 6.72 -48.64
CA GLU A 179 17.29 5.62 -49.26
C GLU A 179 18.24 4.54 -49.82
N GLY A 180 17.96 3.28 -49.53
CA GLY A 180 18.77 2.14 -49.96
C GLY A 180 19.95 1.81 -49.04
N ASN A 181 20.24 2.64 -48.03
CA ASN A 181 21.26 2.32 -47.03
C ASN A 181 20.72 1.38 -45.94
N PRO A 182 21.57 0.48 -45.39
CA PRO A 182 21.19 -0.37 -44.29
C PRO A 182 21.07 0.42 -42.98
N TYR A 183 20.22 -0.04 -42.08
CA TYR A 183 20.12 0.48 -40.72
C TYR A 183 19.87 -0.62 -39.69
N GLY A 184 20.25 -0.36 -38.43
CA GLY A 184 20.20 -1.34 -37.35
C GLY A 184 21.18 -2.50 -37.55
N ALA A 185 20.92 -3.62 -36.87
CA ALA A 185 21.72 -4.82 -36.94
C ALA A 185 21.79 -5.38 -38.36
N ALA A 186 23.01 -5.63 -38.84
CA ALA A 186 23.26 -6.14 -40.19
C ALA A 186 22.49 -7.45 -40.47
N GLU A 187 22.38 -8.33 -39.48
CA GLU A 187 21.66 -9.61 -39.58
C GLU A 187 20.15 -9.43 -39.79
N ARG A 188 19.58 -8.30 -39.36
CA ARG A 188 18.16 -7.99 -39.61
C ARG A 188 17.90 -7.63 -41.07
N GLY A 189 18.92 -7.11 -41.76
CA GLY A 189 18.88 -6.74 -43.17
C GLY A 189 17.88 -5.62 -43.50
N ARG A 190 17.63 -4.69 -42.57
CA ARG A 190 16.75 -3.54 -42.85
C ARG A 190 17.43 -2.54 -43.78
N VAL A 191 16.64 -1.99 -44.69
CA VAL A 191 17.08 -1.01 -45.69
C VAL A 191 16.11 0.15 -45.70
N ALA A 192 16.64 1.38 -45.60
CA ALA A 192 15.86 2.60 -45.56
C ALA A 192 15.03 2.77 -46.86
N GLY A 193 13.75 3.10 -46.73
CA GLY A 193 12.82 3.29 -47.85
C GLY A 193 12.36 2.02 -48.57
N TRP A 194 12.93 0.83 -48.27
CA TRP A 194 12.55 -0.40 -48.97
C TRP A 194 11.12 -0.87 -48.67
N PHE A 195 10.68 -0.69 -47.41
CA PHE A 195 9.31 -1.06 -46.99
C PHE A 195 8.36 0.15 -47.06
N ALA A 196 8.75 1.22 -46.37
CA ALA A 196 8.07 2.51 -46.35
C ALA A 196 9.11 3.59 -45.97
N ASN A 197 8.79 4.84 -46.25
CA ASN A 197 9.60 5.98 -45.81
C ASN A 197 9.22 6.33 -44.37
N MET A 198 10.11 6.04 -43.44
CA MET A 198 10.01 6.52 -42.06
C MET A 198 10.50 7.99 -42.02
N PRO A 199 9.67 8.95 -41.58
CA PRO A 199 10.11 10.34 -41.45
C PRO A 199 11.21 10.47 -40.39
N GLY A 200 12.12 11.43 -40.57
CA GLY A 200 13.03 11.84 -39.51
C GLY A 200 12.35 12.86 -38.61
N HIS A 201 12.67 12.83 -37.31
CA HIS A 201 12.01 13.67 -36.29
C HIS A 201 12.91 14.75 -35.68
N TYR A 202 14.12 14.97 -36.22
CA TYR A 202 15.06 15.96 -35.67
C TYR A 202 14.51 17.40 -35.64
N ASP A 203 13.60 17.76 -36.56
CA ASP A 203 12.99 19.10 -36.63
C ASP A 203 11.75 19.28 -35.73
N GLU A 204 11.15 18.16 -35.29
CA GLU A 204 9.83 18.16 -34.64
C GLU A 204 9.93 17.81 -33.15
N LEU A 205 10.84 16.90 -32.80
CA LEU A 205 11.01 16.37 -31.46
C LEU A 205 12.37 16.77 -30.89
N THR A 206 12.38 17.07 -29.60
CA THR A 206 13.63 17.27 -28.86
C THR A 206 14.42 15.97 -28.75
N ALA A 207 15.73 16.07 -28.51
CA ALA A 207 16.56 14.88 -28.32
C ALA A 207 16.09 14.02 -27.13
N THR A 208 15.56 14.67 -26.08
CA THR A 208 14.96 13.99 -24.93
C THR A 208 13.67 13.27 -25.30
N GLU A 209 12.78 13.87 -26.09
CA GLU A 209 11.53 13.23 -26.56
C GLU A 209 11.83 12.03 -27.48
N ILE A 210 12.83 12.12 -28.35
CA ILE A 210 13.27 11.00 -29.18
C ILE A 210 13.83 9.87 -28.30
N LEU A 211 14.68 10.18 -27.32
CA LEU A 211 15.17 9.18 -26.37
C LEU A 211 14.02 8.54 -25.58
N ALA A 212 13.05 9.34 -25.16
CA ALA A 212 11.86 8.89 -24.44
C ALA A 212 11.04 7.90 -25.26
N ALA A 213 10.69 8.27 -26.50
CA ALA A 213 9.95 7.40 -27.41
C ALA A 213 10.71 6.09 -27.67
N VAL A 214 12.02 6.16 -27.89
CA VAL A 214 12.85 4.98 -28.11
C VAL A 214 12.90 4.07 -26.89
N LEU A 215 13.04 4.62 -25.67
CA LEU A 215 13.01 3.82 -24.45
C LEU A 215 11.64 3.17 -24.26
N HIS A 216 10.55 3.92 -24.50
CA HIS A 216 9.19 3.38 -24.49
C HIS A 216 9.03 2.22 -25.48
N GLU A 217 9.43 2.40 -26.73
CA GLU A 217 9.33 1.36 -27.75
C GLU A 217 10.14 0.11 -27.39
N ARG A 218 11.36 0.29 -26.85
CA ARG A 218 12.21 -0.84 -26.45
C ARG A 218 11.65 -1.58 -25.24
N THR A 219 11.08 -0.86 -24.27
CA THR A 219 10.50 -1.45 -23.05
C THR A 219 9.15 -2.11 -23.34
N GLU A 220 8.19 -1.38 -23.92
CA GLU A 220 6.81 -1.85 -24.05
C GLU A 220 6.59 -2.76 -25.27
N HIS A 221 7.22 -2.45 -26.41
CA HIS A 221 7.07 -3.26 -27.62
C HIS A 221 8.21 -4.27 -27.75
N GLY A 222 9.42 -3.87 -27.39
CA GLY A 222 10.60 -4.72 -27.43
C GLY A 222 10.73 -5.70 -26.26
N GLU A 223 10.02 -5.47 -25.16
CA GLU A 223 10.16 -6.24 -23.91
C GLU A 223 11.62 -6.26 -23.40
N SER A 224 12.36 -5.16 -23.60
CA SER A 224 13.76 -5.02 -23.17
C SER A 224 13.88 -4.74 -21.68
N ASP A 225 14.41 -5.72 -20.94
CA ASP A 225 14.80 -5.56 -19.53
C ASP A 225 15.91 -4.50 -19.36
N VAL A 226 16.79 -4.37 -20.35
CA VAL A 226 17.87 -3.37 -20.35
C VAL A 226 17.29 -1.96 -20.43
N ALA A 227 16.40 -1.69 -21.39
CA ALA A 227 15.74 -0.39 -21.52
C ALA A 227 14.89 -0.08 -20.28
N ALA A 228 14.17 -1.07 -19.73
CA ALA A 228 13.39 -0.91 -18.51
C ALA A 228 14.27 -0.52 -17.30
N THR A 229 15.49 -1.05 -17.23
CA THR A 229 16.47 -0.71 -16.18
C THR A 229 17.10 0.67 -16.41
N LEU A 230 17.35 1.04 -17.66
CA LEU A 230 17.95 2.33 -18.02
C LEU A 230 17.01 3.52 -17.82
N ALA A 231 15.71 3.36 -18.05
CA ALA A 231 14.73 4.45 -17.94
C ALA A 231 14.80 5.25 -16.63
N PRO A 232 14.72 4.64 -15.43
CA PRO A 232 14.84 5.40 -14.18
C PRO A 232 16.24 6.01 -13.97
N ILE A 233 17.28 5.43 -14.58
CA ILE A 233 18.65 6.00 -14.55
C ILE A 233 18.70 7.26 -15.42
N VAL A 234 18.10 7.24 -16.61
CA VAL A 234 17.98 8.41 -17.48
C VAL A 234 17.28 9.55 -16.76
N ASP A 235 16.15 9.29 -16.10
CA ASP A 235 15.43 10.30 -15.31
C ASP A 235 16.32 10.94 -14.24
N GLN A 236 17.09 10.12 -13.52
CA GLN A 236 18.01 10.59 -12.48
C GLN A 236 19.12 11.48 -13.09
N LEU A 237 19.78 11.01 -14.16
CA LEU A 237 20.91 11.70 -14.75
C LEU A 237 20.51 12.99 -15.48
N LEU A 238 19.29 13.05 -16.04
CA LEU A 238 18.73 14.30 -16.57
C LEU A 238 18.45 15.29 -15.44
N ALA A 239 17.88 14.82 -14.32
CA ALA A 239 17.52 15.67 -13.19
C ALA A 239 18.74 16.26 -12.47
N ASP A 240 19.85 15.52 -12.38
CA ASP A 240 21.10 16.01 -11.77
C ASP A 240 22.05 16.71 -12.76
N GLY A 241 21.71 16.70 -14.06
CA GLY A 241 22.47 17.34 -15.13
C GLY A 241 23.73 16.59 -15.55
N THR A 242 23.90 15.33 -15.14
CA THR A 242 25.00 14.46 -15.59
C THR A 242 24.80 14.00 -17.02
N LEU A 243 23.55 13.70 -17.41
CA LEU A 243 23.17 13.48 -18.80
C LEU A 243 22.69 14.80 -19.38
N VAL A 244 23.42 15.31 -20.38
CA VAL A 244 23.06 16.54 -21.09
C VAL A 244 22.84 16.17 -22.55
N LEU A 245 21.59 16.27 -22.98
CA LEU A 245 21.21 16.12 -24.38
C LEU A 245 21.10 17.51 -25.02
N PRO A 246 21.39 17.62 -26.34
CA PRO A 246 21.09 18.85 -27.07
C PRO A 246 19.57 19.09 -27.10
N GLU A 247 19.15 20.31 -27.47
CA GLU A 247 17.72 20.59 -27.64
C GLU A 247 17.11 19.68 -28.73
N GLN A 248 17.81 19.54 -29.86
CA GLN A 248 17.47 18.67 -30.97
C GLN A 248 18.75 17.97 -31.47
N PHE A 249 18.62 16.83 -32.13
CA PHE A 249 19.76 16.22 -32.82
C PHE A 249 20.07 16.97 -34.11
N ASP A 250 21.35 17.09 -34.44
CA ASP A 250 21.78 17.70 -35.71
C ASP A 250 21.48 16.76 -36.90
N GLU A 251 21.22 17.36 -38.06
CA GLU A 251 21.15 16.61 -39.32
C GLU A 251 22.48 15.86 -39.57
N GLY A 252 22.40 14.55 -39.78
CA GLY A 252 23.57 13.70 -39.97
C GLY A 252 24.22 13.18 -38.68
N VAL A 253 23.54 13.31 -37.52
CA VAL A 253 23.97 12.64 -36.28
C VAL A 253 24.24 11.16 -36.52
N THR A 254 25.35 10.65 -35.99
CA THR A 254 25.72 9.24 -36.14
C THR A 254 25.45 8.43 -34.86
N PRO A 255 25.34 7.10 -34.95
CA PRO A 255 25.22 6.27 -33.75
C PRO A 255 26.38 6.43 -32.77
N ALA A 256 27.57 6.77 -33.26
CA ALA A 256 28.74 7.03 -32.41
C ALA A 256 28.59 8.34 -31.62
N ASP A 257 28.01 9.37 -32.24
CA ASP A 257 27.75 10.65 -31.56
C ASP A 257 26.69 10.46 -30.48
N VAL A 258 25.59 9.75 -30.79
CA VAL A 258 24.55 9.43 -29.81
C VAL A 258 25.11 8.57 -28.67
N ALA A 259 25.91 7.54 -28.98
CA ALA A 259 26.55 6.72 -27.95
C ALA A 259 27.47 7.56 -27.04
N GLY A 260 28.16 8.56 -27.61
CA GLY A 260 28.95 9.53 -26.84
C GLY A 260 28.11 10.36 -25.87
N LEU A 261 26.92 10.82 -26.29
CA LEU A 261 25.98 11.55 -25.43
C LEU A 261 25.41 10.65 -24.33
N LEU A 262 25.15 9.38 -24.64
CA LEU A 262 24.57 8.39 -23.71
C LEU A 262 25.63 7.70 -22.83
N ALA A 263 26.91 8.01 -22.97
CA ALA A 263 28.00 7.41 -22.20
C ALA A 263 27.81 7.44 -20.67
N PRO A 264 27.20 8.47 -20.05
CA PRO A 264 26.91 8.45 -18.61
C PRO A 264 26.08 7.24 -18.16
N LEU A 265 25.21 6.69 -19.03
CA LEU A 265 24.38 5.51 -18.71
C LEU A 265 25.22 4.25 -18.49
N LEU A 266 26.34 4.11 -19.19
CA LEU A 266 27.25 2.98 -19.03
C LEU A 266 27.89 2.99 -17.64
N THR A 267 28.31 4.18 -17.18
CA THR A 267 28.96 4.32 -15.88
C THR A 267 28.01 4.16 -14.69
N ALA A 268 26.72 4.47 -14.88
CA ALA A 268 25.70 4.33 -13.85
C ALA A 268 25.17 2.90 -13.74
N GLY A 269 25.13 2.16 -14.86
CA GLY A 269 24.66 0.77 -14.90
C GLY A 269 25.58 -0.24 -14.19
N ASP A 270 26.88 -0.01 -14.16
CA ASP A 270 27.86 -0.88 -13.48
C ASP A 270 27.79 -0.83 -11.94
N GLY A 271 27.03 0.12 -11.38
CA GLY A 271 26.91 0.35 -9.93
C GLY A 271 25.61 -0.13 -9.29
N ALA A 272 24.69 -0.71 -10.07
CA ALA A 272 23.38 -1.18 -9.62
C ALA A 272 23.33 -2.69 -9.34
#